data_AF-A0A183KLQ5-F1
#
_entry.id   AF-A0A183KLQ5-F1
#
_cell.length_a   1.000
_cell.length_b   1.000
_cell.length_c   1.000
_cell.angle_alpha   90.00
_cell.angle_beta   90.00
_cell.angle_gamma   90.00
#
_symmetry.space_group_name_H-M   'P 1'
#
loop_
_entity.id
_entity.type
_entity.pdbx_description
1 polymer ?
#
loop_
_entity_poly.entity_id
_entity_poly.type
_entity_poly.pdbx_seq_one_letter_code
_entity_poly.pdbx_strand_id
1 'polypeptide(L)'
;MVLKLPTHIQQEWLKVAYKIIRGGREPLFTDLVEFVKEQAEIANTRYGLLVTGDPSNRNQRQSMADTKRHFDSGYKASVVR
;
A
#
# COMPACT_ATOMS: atom_id res chain seq x y z
N MET A 1 -11.22 -10.79 -17.61
CA MET A 1 -10.30 -11.15 -16.50
C MET A 1 -10.08 -9.98 -15.54
N VAL A 2 -9.80 -8.76 -16.03
CA VAL A 2 -9.67 -7.54 -15.19
C VAL A 2 -10.87 -7.29 -14.29
N LEU A 3 -12.09 -7.53 -14.77
CA LEU A 3 -13.34 -7.33 -14.00
C LEU A 3 -13.47 -8.18 -12.73
N LYS A 4 -12.62 -9.20 -12.55
CA LYS A 4 -12.56 -10.00 -11.31
C LYS A 4 -11.63 -9.41 -10.25
N LEU A 5 -10.84 -8.39 -10.58
CA LEU A 5 -9.94 -7.72 -9.64
C LEU A 5 -10.74 -6.76 -8.74
N PRO A 6 -10.22 -6.39 -7.55
CA PRO A 6 -10.81 -5.33 -6.75
C PRO A 6 -10.98 -4.03 -7.54
N THR A 7 -12.06 -3.28 -7.31
CA THR A 7 -12.42 -2.09 -8.09
C THR A 7 -11.30 -1.05 -8.16
N HIS A 8 -10.57 -0.81 -7.07
CA HIS A 8 -9.45 0.13 -7.06
C HIS A 8 -8.31 -0.31 -8.00
N ILE A 9 -8.00 -1.62 -8.06
CA ILE A 9 -7.01 -2.17 -8.99
C ILE A 9 -7.50 -2.06 -10.43
N GLN A 10 -8.79 -2.22 -10.69
CA GLN A 10 -9.36 -2.00 -12.03
C GLN A 10 -9.20 -0.54 -12.49
N GLN A 11 -9.39 0.42 -11.58
CA GLN A 11 -9.23 1.85 -11.89
C GLN A 11 -7.76 2.21 -12.16
N GLU A 12 -6.82 1.68 -11.38
CA GLU A 12 -5.39 1.89 -11.65
C GLU A 12 -4.96 1.22 -12.96
N TRP A 13 -5.47 0.01 -13.24
CA TRP A 13 -5.24 -0.65 -14.51
C TRP A 13 -5.73 0.19 -15.69
N LEU A 14 -6.92 0.79 -15.59
CA LEU A 14 -7.47 1.63 -16.65
C LEU A 14 -6.53 2.78 -17.02
N LYS A 15 -5.89 3.41 -16.03
CA LYS A 15 -4.92 4.50 -16.27
C LYS A 15 -3.68 3.99 -17.03
N VAL A 16 -3.16 2.82 -16.66
CA VAL A 16 -2.00 2.21 -17.32
C VAL A 16 -2.34 1.76 -18.74
N ALA A 17 -3.45 1.04 -18.90
CA ALA A 17 -3.95 0.60 -20.20
C ALA A 17 -4.19 1.79 -21.15
N TYR A 18 -4.79 2.87 -20.65
CA TYR A 18 -4.97 4.10 -21.43
C TYR A 18 -3.66 4.68 -21.93
N LYS A 19 -2.60 4.70 -21.10
CA LYS A 19 -1.26 5.16 -21.53
C LYS A 19 -0.67 4.27 -22.63
N ILE A 20 -0.82 2.95 -22.51
CA ILE A 20 -0.33 1.99 -23.51
C ILE A 20 -1.04 2.20 -24.85
N ILE A 21 -2.38 2.33 -24.82
CA ILE A 21 -3.21 2.61 -26.00
C ILE A 21 -2.82 3.93 -26.65
N ARG A 22 -2.61 4.98 -25.85
CA ARG A 22 -2.14 6.29 -26.34
C ARG A 22 -0.76 6.21 -26.99
N GLY A 23 0.06 5.22 -26.61
CA GLY A 23 1.34 4.90 -27.23
C GLY A 23 1.21 4.10 -28.54
N GLY A 24 0.00 3.82 -29.03
CA GLY A 24 -0.24 3.12 -30.29
C GLY A 24 -0.13 1.59 -30.20
N ARG A 25 -0.09 1.04 -28.98
CA ARG A 25 -0.03 -0.40 -28.72
C ARG A 25 -1.26 -0.85 -27.94
N GLU A 26 -1.77 -2.04 -28.23
CA GLU A 26 -2.82 -2.64 -27.40
C GLU A 26 -2.23 -3.24 -26.10
N PRO A 27 -2.92 -3.10 -24.95
CA PRO A 27 -2.49 -3.72 -23.71
C PRO A 27 -2.49 -5.25 -23.84
N LEU A 28 -1.35 -5.87 -23.61
CA LEU A 28 -1.19 -7.31 -23.64
C LEU A 28 -1.38 -7.91 -22.25
N PHE A 29 -1.55 -9.23 -22.22
CA PHE A 29 -1.60 -9.98 -20.97
C PHE A 29 -0.32 -9.79 -20.13
N THR A 30 0.84 -9.66 -20.76
CA THR A 30 2.11 -9.40 -20.07
C THR A 30 2.11 -8.08 -19.32
N ASP A 31 1.53 -7.03 -19.91
CA ASP A 31 1.42 -5.72 -19.25
C ASP A 31 0.52 -5.80 -18.01
N LEU A 32 -0.54 -6.61 -18.08
CA LEU A 32 -1.42 -6.85 -16.94
C LEU A 32 -0.71 -7.64 -15.82
N VAL A 33 0.10 -8.63 -16.18
CA VAL A 33 0.88 -9.41 -15.20
C VAL A 33 1.91 -8.53 -14.51
N GLU A 34 2.63 -7.70 -15.27
CA GLU A 34 3.60 -6.74 -14.71
C GLU A 34 2.92 -5.73 -13.79
N PHE A 35 1.80 -5.14 -14.23
CA PHE A 35 1.01 -4.23 -13.40
C PHE A 35 0.56 -4.88 -12.09
N VAL A 36 0.05 -6.12 -12.12
CA VAL A 36 -0.39 -6.81 -10.89
C VAL A 36 0.78 -7.08 -9.95
N LYS A 37 1.97 -7.40 -10.48
CA LYS A 37 3.19 -7.55 -9.65
C LYS A 37 3.56 -6.24 -8.97
N GLU A 38 3.58 -5.13 -9.71
CA GLU A 38 3.85 -3.81 -9.14
C GLU A 38 2.84 -3.43 -8.06
N GLN A 39 1.54 -3.69 -8.28
CA GLN A 39 0.51 -3.43 -7.26
C GLN A 39 0.72 -4.25 -5.99
N ALA A 40 1.16 -5.51 -6.13
CA ALA A 40 1.49 -6.36 -4.97
C ALA A 40 2.72 -5.83 -4.22
N GLU A 41 3.77 -5.40 -4.94
CA GLU A 41 4.94 -4.78 -4.32
C GLU A 41 4.57 -3.49 -3.59
N ILE A 42 3.77 -2.62 -4.20
CA ILE A 42 3.25 -1.39 -3.58
C ILE A 42 2.45 -1.71 -2.32
N ALA A 43 1.54 -2.70 -2.38
CA ALA A 43 0.73 -3.12 -1.24
C ALA A 43 1.60 -3.60 -0.06
N ASN A 44 2.74 -4.21 -0.34
CA ASN A 44 3.71 -4.67 0.66
C ASN A 44 4.60 -3.55 1.23
N THR A 45 4.57 -2.35 0.64
CA THR A 45 5.28 -1.19 1.21
C THR A 45 4.57 -0.67 2.45
N ARG A 46 5.31 0.11 3.27
CA ARG A 46 4.74 0.83 4.42
C ARG A 46 3.52 1.68 4.06
N TYR A 47 3.49 2.26 2.86
CA TYR A 47 2.36 3.07 2.40
C TYR A 47 1.20 2.21 1.90
N GLY A 48 1.50 1.09 1.22
CA GLY A 48 0.50 0.09 0.85
C GLY A 48 -0.25 -0.43 2.05
N LEU A 49 0.46 -0.84 3.11
CA LEU A 49 -0.12 -1.32 4.37
C LEU A 49 -1.02 -0.30 5.07
N LEU A 50 -0.78 1.00 4.91
CA LEU A 50 -1.65 2.04 5.45
C LEU A 50 -2.97 2.12 4.68
N VAL A 51 -2.95 1.86 3.38
CA VAL A 51 -4.09 1.94 2.46
C VAL A 51 -4.97 0.68 2.52
N THR A 52 -4.37 -0.51 2.56
CA THR A 52 -5.13 -1.78 2.58
C THR A 52 -5.82 -2.08 3.90
N GLY A 53 -5.50 -1.37 4.98
CA GLY A 53 -6.30 -1.37 6.21
C GLY A 53 -6.51 -2.76 6.83
N ASP A 54 -5.59 -3.70 6.63
CA ASP A 54 -5.77 -5.07 7.08
C ASP A 54 -5.80 -5.14 8.63
N PRO A 55 -6.87 -5.68 9.26
CA PRO A 55 -6.96 -5.88 10.70
C PRO A 55 -5.84 -6.77 11.28
N SER A 56 -5.22 -7.62 10.46
CA SER A 56 -4.07 -8.46 10.86
C SER A 56 -2.83 -7.64 11.26
N ASN A 57 -2.76 -6.38 10.80
CA ASN A 57 -1.73 -5.41 11.15
C ASN A 57 -2.04 -4.63 12.47
N ARG A 58 -3.07 -5.00 13.23
CA ARG A 58 -3.29 -4.40 14.57
C ARG A 58 -2.08 -4.58 15.47
N ASN A 59 -1.37 -5.71 15.37
CA ASN A 59 -0.21 -6.01 16.23
C ASN A 59 1.01 -5.11 15.92
N GLN A 60 1.26 -4.74 14.65
CA GLN A 60 2.35 -3.84 14.32
C GLN A 60 1.97 -2.37 14.58
N ARG A 61 0.71 -1.97 14.42
CA ARG A 61 0.23 -0.65 14.91
C ARG A 61 0.32 -0.54 16.43
N GLN A 62 0.00 -1.60 17.17
CA GLN A 62 0.15 -1.69 18.62
C GLN A 62 1.62 -1.60 19.01
N SER A 63 2.52 -2.33 18.34
CA SER A 63 3.98 -2.26 18.55
C SER A 63 4.56 -0.85 18.33
N MET A 64 4.10 -0.13 17.30
CA MET A 64 4.53 1.26 17.07
C MET A 64 3.95 2.21 18.13
N ALA A 65 2.71 2.01 18.57
CA ALA A 65 2.10 2.78 19.65
C ALA A 65 2.79 2.53 21.01
N ASP A 66 3.17 1.29 21.30
CA ASP A 66 3.87 0.91 22.53
C ASP A 66 5.31 1.45 22.54
N THR A 67 6.01 1.38 21.40
CA THR A 67 7.33 2.02 21.23
C THR A 67 7.25 3.55 21.44
N LYS A 68 6.18 4.19 20.91
CA LYS A 68 5.96 5.62 21.12
C LYS A 68 5.70 5.96 22.58
N ARG A 69 4.86 5.19 23.29
CA ARG A 69 4.63 5.38 24.75
C ARG A 69 5.91 5.23 25.57
N HIS A 70 6.81 4.34 25.17
CA HIS A 70 8.10 4.16 25.85
C HIS A 70 9.03 5.38 25.66
N PHE A 71 9.12 5.91 24.44
CA PHE A 71 9.82 7.18 24.19
C PHE A 71 9.18 8.33 24.96
N ASP A 72 7.85 8.31 25.04
CA ASP A 72 7.08 9.37 25.68
C ASP A 72 7.20 9.39 27.21
N SER A 73 7.45 8.23 27.82
CA SER A 73 7.71 8.11 29.25
C SER A 73 9.09 8.65 29.64
N GLY A 74 10.08 8.59 28.74
CA GLY A 74 11.46 9.00 29.03
C GLY A 74 11.65 10.51 29.18
N TYR A 75 10.84 11.34 28.52
CA TYR A 75 10.94 12.80 28.62
C TYR A 75 10.17 13.40 29.79
N LYS A 76 9.30 12.63 30.46
CA LYS A 76 8.55 13.11 31.64
C LYS A 76 9.35 12.94 32.94
N ALA A 77 10.44 12.17 32.93
CA ALA A 77 11.27 11.92 34.10
C ALA A 77 12.30 13.03 34.40
N SER A 78 12.46 14.02 33.52
CA SER A 78 13.49 15.08 33.63
C SER A 78 12.94 16.48 33.91
N VAL A 79 11.67 16.60 34.31
CA VAL A 79 11.09 17.88 34.78
C VAL A 79 10.48 17.71 36.17
N VAL A 80 11.32 17.46 37.18
CA VAL A 80 11.12 17.94 38.55
C VAL A 80 12.50 18.33 39.09
N ARG A 81 12.63 19.59 39.49
CA ARG A 81 13.79 20.17 40.21
C ARG A 81 13.89 19.63 41.61
#